data_AF-A0A534AY97-F1
#
_entry.id   AF-A0A534AY97-F1
#
_cell.length_a   1.000
_cell.length_b   1.000
_cell.length_c   1.000
_cell.angle_alpha   90.00
_cell.angle_beta   90.00
_cell.angle_gamma   90.00
#
_symmetry.space_group_name_H-M   'P 1'
#
loop_
_entity.id
_entity.type
_entity.pdbx_description
1 polymer ?
#
loop_
_entity_poly.entity_id
_entity_poly.type
_entity_poly.pdbx_seq_one_letter_code
_entity_poly.pdbx_strand_id
1 'polypeptide(L)'
;ERLTPVPLPSRWYVIIHPGVAVSTREVFQSSELTRNSPLITIRAFFESGGRNDCEAVVRSRSPEVAEALEWLSRVAPARLTGTGSCVFTAFESAAEAERLAGRVPDRWGSFVARGLDRSPLHELLRHTRGG
;
A
#
# COMPACT_ATOMS: atom_id res chain seq x y z
N GLU A 1 7.54 -16.85 15.03
CA GLU A 1 7.64 -16.39 13.62
C GLU A 1 9.12 -16.23 13.26
N ARG A 2 9.50 -16.39 11.97
CA ARG A 2 10.87 -16.15 11.47
C ARG A 2 10.78 -15.31 10.20
N LEU A 3 11.22 -14.06 10.28
CA LEU A 3 11.21 -13.09 9.17
C LEU A 3 12.57 -13.09 8.46
N THR A 4 12.55 -13.00 7.13
CA THR A 4 13.75 -12.94 6.29
C THR A 4 13.83 -11.59 5.59
N PRO A 5 14.93 -10.82 5.74
CA PRO A 5 15.11 -9.57 5.00
C PRO A 5 15.15 -9.81 3.49
N VAL A 6 14.53 -8.91 2.74
CA VAL A 6 14.55 -8.92 1.26
C VAL A 6 14.95 -7.53 0.76
N PRO A 7 15.84 -7.42 -0.24
CA PRO A 7 16.16 -6.13 -0.84
C PRO A 7 14.95 -5.65 -1.65
N LEU A 8 14.48 -4.43 -1.39
CA LEU A 8 13.38 -3.80 -2.12
C LEU A 8 13.93 -2.70 -3.03
N PRO A 9 13.39 -2.55 -4.26
CA PRO A 9 13.77 -1.42 -5.10
C PRO A 9 13.30 -0.11 -4.45
N SER A 10 14.11 0.94 -4.55
CA SER A 10 13.71 2.29 -4.16
C SER A 10 12.55 2.74 -5.06
N ARG A 11 11.41 3.06 -4.46
CA ARG A 11 10.22 3.55 -5.14
C ARG A 11 9.64 4.75 -4.40
N TRP A 12 8.90 5.56 -5.12
CA TRP A 12 8.06 6.61 -4.56
C TRP A 12 6.61 6.15 -4.61
N TYR A 13 5.83 6.46 -3.58
CA TYR A 13 4.45 6.05 -3.48
C TYR A 13 3.57 7.27 -3.33
N VAL A 14 2.44 7.28 -4.03
CA VAL A 14 1.31 8.14 -3.72
C VAL A 14 0.33 7.31 -2.91
N ILE A 15 0.03 7.75 -1.70
CA ILE A 15 -0.93 7.11 -0.81
C ILE A 15 -2.16 8.00 -0.72
N ILE A 16 -3.35 7.42 -0.90
CA ILE A 16 -4.63 8.08 -0.72
C ILE A 16 -5.36 7.43 0.45
N HIS A 17 -5.84 8.27 1.37
CA HIS A 17 -6.77 7.91 2.43
C HIS A 17 -8.18 8.42 2.05
N PRO A 18 -9.13 7.53 1.73
CA PRO A 18 -10.45 7.93 1.19
C PRO A 18 -11.40 8.57 2.22
N GLY A 19 -10.98 8.72 3.47
CA GLY A 19 -11.76 9.38 4.54
C GLY A 19 -12.62 8.43 5.37
N VAL A 20 -12.55 7.12 5.10
CA VAL A 20 -13.31 6.08 5.82
C VAL A 20 -12.40 5.18 6.64
N ALA A 21 -12.91 4.66 7.76
CA ALA A 21 -12.25 3.64 8.55
C ALA A 21 -12.78 2.25 8.13
N VAL A 22 -11.87 1.27 8.01
CA VAL A 22 -12.22 -0.12 7.70
C VAL A 22 -11.81 -1.00 8.88
N SER A 23 -12.75 -1.79 9.40
CA SER A 23 -12.50 -2.69 10.52
C SER A 23 -11.72 -3.92 10.05
N THR A 24 -10.45 -4.02 10.47
CA THR A 24 -9.60 -5.21 10.24
C THR A 24 -10.30 -6.50 10.66
N ARG A 25 -11.01 -6.48 11.81
CA ARG A 25 -11.76 -7.63 12.31
C ARG A 25 -12.84 -8.07 11.31
N GLU A 26 -13.64 -7.14 10.83
CA GLU A 26 -14.75 -7.45 9.92
C GLU A 26 -14.28 -7.95 8.56
N VAL A 27 -13.17 -7.40 8.05
CA VAL A 27 -12.52 -7.89 6.82
C VAL A 27 -12.07 -9.33 7.01
N PHE A 28 -11.36 -9.64 8.10
CA PHE A 28 -10.89 -11.00 8.37
C PHE A 28 -12.01 -12.01 8.66
N GLN A 29 -13.16 -11.55 9.17
CA GLN A 29 -14.33 -12.38 9.44
C GLN A 29 -15.26 -12.55 8.22
N SER A 30 -15.02 -11.80 7.13
CA SER A 30 -15.83 -11.91 5.92
C SER A 30 -15.79 -13.32 5.32
N SER A 31 -16.94 -13.92 5.04
CA SER A 31 -17.04 -15.19 4.31
C SER A 31 -16.45 -15.08 2.89
N GLU A 32 -16.49 -13.90 2.29
CA GLU A 32 -16.00 -13.61 0.93
C GLU A 32 -14.47 -13.42 0.86
N LEU A 33 -13.78 -13.36 2.01
CA LEU A 33 -12.32 -13.23 2.02
C LEU A 33 -11.65 -14.48 1.43
N THR A 34 -10.78 -14.30 0.43
CA THR A 34 -9.96 -15.40 -0.09
C THR A 34 -8.97 -15.85 1.00
N ARG A 35 -9.00 -17.15 1.33
CA ARG A 35 -8.17 -17.75 2.40
C ARG A 35 -7.23 -18.86 1.91
N ASN A 36 -7.35 -19.22 0.64
CA ASN A 36 -6.68 -20.36 0.02
C ASN A 36 -5.80 -19.92 -1.15
N SER A 37 -5.23 -18.71 -1.07
CA SER A 37 -4.26 -18.25 -2.06
C SER A 37 -3.03 -19.17 -2.07
N PRO A 38 -2.55 -19.60 -3.25
CA PRO A 38 -1.39 -20.45 -3.34
C PRO A 38 -0.17 -19.74 -2.76
N LEU A 39 0.72 -20.52 -2.13
CA LEU A 39 1.99 -20.01 -1.65
C LEU A 39 2.81 -19.48 -2.84
N ILE A 40 3.30 -18.25 -2.73
CA ILE A 40 4.20 -17.65 -3.73
C ILE A 40 5.62 -17.59 -3.18
N THR A 41 6.61 -17.66 -4.08
CA THR A 41 8.02 -17.44 -3.73
C THR A 41 8.33 -15.94 -3.72
N ILE A 42 9.41 -15.56 -3.01
CA ILE A 42 9.90 -14.17 -3.01
C ILE A 42 10.21 -13.71 -4.44
N ARG A 43 10.80 -14.58 -5.26
CA ARG A 43 11.09 -14.30 -6.67
C ARG A 43 9.82 -13.99 -7.46
N ALA A 44 8.80 -14.83 -7.33
CA ALA A 44 7.52 -14.62 -8.00
C ALA A 44 6.88 -13.29 -7.56
N PHE A 45 6.95 -12.94 -6.28
CA PHE A 45 6.45 -11.65 -5.78
C PHE A 45 7.15 -10.44 -6.43
N PHE A 46 8.46 -10.50 -6.68
CA PHE A 46 9.15 -9.41 -7.38
C PHE A 46 8.83 -9.35 -8.89
N GLU A 47 8.59 -10.50 -9.52
CA GLU A 47 8.30 -10.59 -10.96
C GLU A 47 6.86 -10.17 -11.30
N SER A 48 5.86 -10.62 -10.52
CA SER A 48 4.44 -10.40 -10.82
C SER A 48 3.71 -9.51 -9.80
N GLY A 49 4.40 -9.10 -8.73
CA GLY A 49 3.80 -8.40 -7.61
C GLY A 49 3.02 -9.32 -6.68
N GLY A 50 2.52 -8.77 -5.57
CA GLY A 50 1.56 -9.45 -4.69
C GLY A 50 0.13 -9.01 -4.96
N ARG A 51 -0.84 -9.90 -4.71
CA ARG A 51 -2.26 -9.53 -4.61
C ARG A 51 -2.58 -9.25 -3.13
N ASN A 52 -3.43 -8.26 -2.88
CA ASN A 52 -4.05 -8.09 -1.58
C ASN A 52 -5.40 -8.81 -1.58
N ASP A 53 -5.48 -9.96 -0.89
CA ASP A 53 -6.69 -10.77 -0.82
C ASP A 53 -7.86 -10.04 -0.13
N CYS A 54 -7.58 -9.01 0.67
CA CYS A 54 -8.59 -8.18 1.32
C CYS A 54 -9.25 -7.19 0.35
N GLU A 55 -8.62 -6.88 -0.78
CA GLU A 55 -9.05 -5.79 -1.66
C GLU A 55 -10.48 -5.98 -2.17
N ALA A 56 -10.83 -7.19 -2.62
CA ALA A 56 -12.18 -7.47 -3.12
C ALA A 56 -13.26 -7.23 -2.05
N VAL A 57 -13.00 -7.68 -0.82
CA VAL A 57 -13.92 -7.52 0.31
C VAL A 57 -14.05 -6.05 0.72
N VAL A 58 -12.95 -5.31 0.75
CA VAL A 58 -12.98 -3.89 1.12
C VAL A 58 -13.67 -3.07 0.04
N ARG A 59 -13.43 -3.37 -1.25
CA ARG A 59 -14.11 -2.70 -2.36
C ARG A 59 -15.62 -2.93 -2.35
N SER A 60 -16.08 -4.14 -2.01
CA SER A 60 -17.52 -4.43 -1.97
C SER A 60 -18.23 -3.73 -0.81
N ARG A 61 -17.52 -3.43 0.28
CA ARG A 61 -18.08 -2.85 1.51
C ARG A 61 -17.87 -1.36 1.67
N SER A 62 -16.91 -0.77 0.96
CA SER A 62 -16.55 0.64 1.08
C SER A 62 -16.44 1.29 -0.31
N PRO A 63 -17.53 1.89 -0.82
CA PRO A 63 -17.55 2.57 -2.11
C PRO A 63 -16.47 3.64 -2.24
N GLU A 64 -16.12 4.34 -1.17
CA GLU A 64 -15.08 5.37 -1.15
C GLU A 64 -13.69 4.78 -1.43
N VAL A 65 -13.42 3.57 -0.93
CA VAL A 65 -12.19 2.84 -1.22
C VAL A 65 -12.18 2.38 -2.68
N ALA A 66 -13.31 1.86 -3.19
CA ALA A 66 -13.44 1.44 -4.58
C ALA A 66 -13.22 2.62 -5.54
N GLU A 67 -13.83 3.78 -5.25
CA GLU A 67 -13.69 5.00 -6.04
C GLU A 67 -12.23 5.50 -6.06
N ALA A 68 -11.56 5.50 -4.90
CA ALA A 68 -10.16 5.89 -4.82
C ALA A 68 -9.23 4.93 -5.59
N LEU A 69 -9.48 3.61 -5.52
CA LEU A 69 -8.76 2.62 -6.31
C LEU A 69 -8.97 2.82 -7.81
N GLU A 70 -10.22 3.04 -8.24
CA GLU A 70 -10.54 3.25 -9.65
C GLU A 70 -9.95 4.53 -10.19
N TRP A 71 -9.95 5.60 -9.39
CA TRP A 71 -9.32 6.86 -9.76
C TRP A 71 -7.82 6.70 -9.95
N LEU A 72 -7.11 6.07 -9.01
CA LEU A 72 -5.67 5.79 -9.15
C LEU A 72 -5.37 4.85 -10.31
N SER A 73 -6.19 3.82 -10.52
CA SER A 73 -5.99 2.80 -11.55
C SER A 73 -6.08 3.36 -12.98
N ARG A 74 -6.68 4.53 -13.18
CA ARG A 74 -6.66 5.25 -14.48
C ARG A 74 -5.29 5.82 -14.82
N VAL A 75 -4.41 5.98 -13.84
CA VAL A 75 -3.07 6.57 -14.01
C VAL A 75 -1.99 5.51 -13.95
N ALA A 76 -2.03 4.63 -12.96
CA ALA A 76 -1.04 3.60 -12.74
C ALA A 76 -1.65 2.42 -11.94
N PRO A 77 -1.03 1.22 -11.95
CA PRO A 77 -1.51 0.10 -11.15
C PRO A 77 -1.66 0.49 -9.68
N ALA A 78 -2.90 0.43 -9.17
CA ALA A 78 -3.24 0.81 -7.80
C ALA A 78 -3.54 -0.43 -6.97
N ARG A 79 -3.28 -0.37 -5.66
CA ARG A 79 -3.49 -1.49 -4.74
C ARG A 79 -3.96 -1.00 -3.38
N LEU A 80 -4.74 -1.82 -2.69
CA LEU A 80 -5.01 -1.65 -1.26
C LEU A 80 -3.76 -2.00 -0.42
N THR A 81 -3.49 -1.24 0.64
CA THR A 81 -2.48 -1.62 1.66
C THR A 81 -3.14 -2.12 2.95
N GLY A 82 -2.58 -3.19 3.54
CA GLY A 82 -3.15 -3.86 4.71
C GLY A 82 -4.60 -4.32 4.47
N THR A 83 -5.47 -4.12 5.46
CA THR A 83 -6.93 -4.32 5.31
C THR A 83 -7.65 -3.02 4.87
N GLY A 84 -6.92 -2.03 4.36
CA GLY A 84 -7.46 -0.71 4.06
C GLY A 84 -7.55 0.22 5.27
N SER A 85 -8.07 1.43 5.11
CA SER A 85 -8.73 1.95 3.89
C SER A 85 -7.79 2.54 2.83
N CYS A 86 -6.51 2.73 3.16
CA CYS A 86 -5.56 3.38 2.27
C CYS A 86 -5.29 2.58 1.00
N VAL A 87 -5.13 3.31 -0.10
CA VAL A 87 -4.80 2.80 -1.43
C VAL A 87 -3.55 3.49 -1.93
N PHE A 88 -2.77 2.84 -2.77
CA PHE A 88 -1.51 3.40 -3.23
C PHE A 88 -1.16 2.98 -4.65
N THR A 89 -0.27 3.75 -5.27
CA THR A 89 0.44 3.38 -6.49
C THR A 89 1.91 3.75 -6.37
N ALA A 90 2.77 3.17 -7.23
CA ALA A 90 4.22 3.27 -7.15
C ALA A 90 4.81 3.94 -8.39
N PHE A 91 5.82 4.77 -8.18
CA PHE A 91 6.58 5.52 -9.19
C PHE A 91 8.08 5.32 -9.01
N GLU A 92 8.83 5.56 -10.07
CA GLU A 92 10.30 5.57 -10.04
C GLU A 92 10.84 6.94 -9.61
N SER A 93 10.11 8.02 -9.90
CA SER A 93 10.52 9.39 -9.54
C SER A 93 9.60 10.06 -8.52
N ALA A 94 10.20 10.89 -7.65
CA ALA A 94 9.47 11.76 -6.74
C ALA A 94 8.56 12.74 -7.49
N ALA A 95 9.09 13.32 -8.57
CA ALA A 95 8.39 14.31 -9.38
C ALA A 95 7.12 13.76 -10.06
N GLU A 96 7.10 12.49 -10.48
CA GLU A 96 5.88 11.83 -10.96
C GLU A 96 4.85 11.66 -9.85
N ALA A 97 5.31 11.18 -8.68
CA ALA A 97 4.45 10.98 -7.52
C ALA A 97 3.82 12.30 -7.04
N GLU A 98 4.61 13.36 -6.94
CA GLU A 98 4.16 14.71 -6.52
C GLU A 98 3.18 15.31 -7.53
N ARG A 99 3.42 15.16 -8.84
CA ARG A 99 2.47 15.61 -9.87
C ARG A 99 1.13 14.89 -9.78
N LEU A 100 1.13 13.58 -9.50
CA LEU A 100 -0.13 12.86 -9.30
C LEU A 100 -0.81 13.29 -8.00
N ALA A 101 -0.06 13.42 -6.89
CA ALA A 101 -0.59 13.85 -5.61
C ALA A 101 -1.28 15.22 -5.72
N GLY A 102 -0.71 16.17 -6.46
CA GLY A 102 -1.34 17.48 -6.73
C GLY A 102 -2.61 17.44 -7.59
N ARG A 103 -2.99 16.28 -8.14
CA ARG A 103 -4.23 16.06 -8.89
C ARG A 103 -5.27 15.27 -8.10
N VAL A 104 -4.90 14.76 -6.92
CA VAL A 104 -5.83 14.01 -6.07
C VAL A 104 -6.98 14.94 -5.66
N PRO A 105 -8.24 14.52 -5.80
CA PRO A 105 -9.37 15.33 -5.36
C PRO A 105 -9.32 15.68 -3.86
N ASP A 106 -9.63 16.93 -3.52
CA ASP A 106 -9.58 17.46 -2.14
C ASP A 106 -10.45 16.72 -1.12
N ARG A 107 -11.43 15.92 -1.58
CA ARG A 107 -12.25 15.06 -0.71
C ARG A 107 -11.45 13.95 -0.04
N TRP A 108 -10.25 13.63 -0.53
CA TRP A 108 -9.39 12.59 0.00
C TRP A 108 -8.11 13.18 0.58
N GLY A 109 -7.62 12.58 1.66
CA GLY A 109 -6.26 12.85 2.13
C GLY A 109 -5.25 12.16 1.22
N SER A 110 -4.16 12.83 0.85
CA SER A 110 -3.07 12.17 0.13
C SER A 110 -1.70 12.70 0.52
N PHE A 111 -0.68 11.85 0.36
CA PHE A 111 0.71 12.23 0.56
C PHE A 111 1.64 11.35 -0.28
N VAL A 112 2.86 11.87 -0.50
CA VAL A 112 3.94 11.17 -1.19
C VAL A 112 4.93 10.64 -0.16
N ALA A 113 5.39 9.41 -0.33
CA ALA A 113 6.41 8.81 0.53
C ALA A 113 7.44 8.03 -0.28
N ARG A 114 8.70 8.03 0.19
CA ARG A 114 9.77 7.18 -0.34
C ARG A 114 9.76 5.83 0.36
N GLY A 115 9.79 4.75 -0.41
CA GLY A 115 10.07 3.41 0.09
C GLY A 115 11.53 3.27 0.51
N LEU A 116 11.75 2.85 1.75
CA LEU A 116 13.07 2.60 2.31
C LEU A 116 13.20 1.11 2.64
N ASP A 117 14.35 0.52 2.31
CA ASP A 117 14.72 -0.85 2.67
C ASP A 117 15.18 -0.97 4.12
N ARG A 118 15.47 0.17 4.78
CA ARG A 118 15.82 0.28 6.18
C ARG A 118 14.85 1.20 6.92
N SER A 119 14.44 0.77 8.10
CA SER A 119 13.60 1.59 8.98
C SER A 119 14.38 2.83 9.45
N PRO A 120 13.82 4.05 9.32
CA PRO A 120 14.41 5.27 9.87
C PRO A 120 14.71 5.18 11.37
N LEU A 121 13.95 4.37 12.11
CA LEU A 121 14.20 4.14 13.54
C LEU A 121 15.54 3.45 13.79
N HIS A 122 15.92 2.47 12.97
CA HIS A 122 17.21 1.80 13.11
C HIS A 122 18.37 2.74 12.79
N GLU A 123 18.18 3.67 11.86
CA GLU A 123 19.16 4.72 11.58
C GLU A 123 19.29 5.65 12.78
N LEU A 124 18.18 6.17 13.31
CA LEU A 124 18.20 7.06 14.47
C LEU A 124 18.88 6.43 15.70
N LEU A 125 18.58 5.17 16.00
CA LEU A 125 19.17 4.44 17.13
C LEU A 125 20.67 4.16 16.98
N ARG A 126 21.20 4.17 15.75
CA ARG A 126 22.65 4.11 15.51
C ARG A 126 23.33 5.44 15.82
N HIS A 127 22.67 6.55 15.56
CA HIS A 127 23.20 7.89 15.83
C HIS A 127 23.19 8.23 17.33
N THR A 128 22.20 7.76 18.09
CA THR A 128 22.12 8.02 19.54
C THR A 128 23.01 7.12 20.41
N ARG A 129 23.59 6.05 19.85
CA ARG A 129 24.52 5.14 20.55
C ARG A 129 26.01 5.48 20.35
N GLY A 130 26.30 6.54 19.59
CA GLY A 130 27.65 7.03 19.34
C GLY A 130 27.95 8.39 19.97
N GLY A 131 27.13 8.85 20.92
CA GLY A 131 27.29 10.10 21.67
C GLY A 131 27.52 9.85 23.15
#